data_AF-A0A699Q523-F1
#
_entry.id   AF-A0A699Q523-F1
#
_cell.length_a   1.000
_cell.length_b   1.000
_cell.length_c   1.000
_cell.angle_alpha   90.00
_cell.angle_beta   90.00
_cell.angle_gamma   90.00
#
_symmetry.space_group_name_H-M   'P 1'
#
loop_
_entity.id
_entity.type
_entity.pdbx_description
1 polymer ?
#
loop_
_entity_poly.entity_id
_entity_poly.type
_entity_poly.pdbx_seq_one_letter_code
_entity_poly.pdbx_strand_id
1 'polypeptide(L)'
;NPGDATAVKNILKYLHNTKGMFLFTETGYAFILNGGAVDWKSAKQSIFATSFTDAEYIAAFDASNEAVWIRKFISGLGVVPTIEEPINMYCDNTGAIAIAKDHGVTKGVRHFRAKVYYLRKTIEMSDERI
;
A
#
# COMPACT_ATOMS: atom_id res chain seq x y z
N ASN A 1 13.26 26.48 -17.87
CA ASN A 1 12.14 27.31 -18.37
C ASN A 1 11.16 27.59 -17.22
N PRO A 2 10.39 28.70 -17.23
CA PRO A 2 9.35 28.96 -16.22
C PRO A 2 8.28 27.87 -16.13
N GLY A 3 8.07 27.13 -17.23
CA GLY A 3 7.21 25.94 -17.29
C GLY A 3 7.69 24.74 -16.45
N ASP A 4 9.01 24.53 -16.33
CA ASP A 4 9.57 23.39 -15.58
C ASP A 4 9.35 23.55 -14.07
N ALA A 5 9.52 24.77 -13.55
CA ALA A 5 9.29 25.08 -12.14
C ALA A 5 7.79 24.99 -11.77
N THR A 6 6.90 25.21 -12.74
CA THR A 6 5.45 25.12 -12.56
C THR A 6 4.97 23.66 -12.55
N ALA A 7 5.51 22.83 -13.44
CA ALA A 7 5.26 21.39 -13.44
C ALA A 7 5.75 20.74 -12.14
N VAL A 8 6.98 21.06 -11.72
CA VAL A 8 7.53 20.60 -10.44
C VAL A 8 6.66 21.09 -9.28
N LYS A 9 6.32 22.37 -9.20
CA LYS A 9 5.41 22.88 -8.15
C LYS A 9 4.03 22.22 -8.15
N ASN A 10 3.49 21.84 -9.31
CA ASN A 10 2.23 21.13 -9.40
C ASN A 10 2.36 19.69 -8.87
N ILE A 11 3.44 18.98 -9.23
CA ILE A 11 3.77 17.66 -8.69
C ILE A 11 3.98 17.72 -7.16
N LEU A 12 4.66 18.76 -6.67
CA LEU A 12 4.85 18.99 -5.23
C LEU A 12 3.55 19.32 -4.51
N LYS A 13 2.65 20.06 -5.14
CA LYS A 13 1.29 20.29 -4.62
C LYS A 13 0.46 19.00 -4.54
N TYR A 14 0.63 18.06 -5.47
CA TYR A 14 -0.01 16.74 -5.38
C TYR A 14 0.46 15.96 -4.14
N LEU A 15 1.73 16.09 -3.76
CA LEU A 15 2.33 15.38 -2.63
C LEU A 15 2.04 16.03 -1.25
N HIS A 16 1.77 17.33 -1.20
CA HIS A 16 1.64 18.12 0.04
C HIS A 16 0.37 17.82 0.88
N ASN A 17 -0.59 17.03 0.39
CA ASN A 17 -1.83 16.66 1.12
C ASN A 17 -2.14 15.16 0.95
N THR A 18 -1.13 14.32 1.21
CA THR A 18 -1.22 12.86 1.04
C THR A 18 -2.17 12.23 2.08
N LYS A 19 -3.46 12.13 1.74
CA LYS A 19 -4.38 11.18 2.39
C LYS A 19 -4.37 9.92 1.55
N GLY A 20 -3.41 9.04 1.81
CA GLY A 20 -3.29 7.77 1.08
C GLY A 20 -4.58 6.97 1.24
N MET A 21 -5.21 6.61 0.13
CA MET A 21 -6.35 5.71 0.08
C MET A 21 -6.11 4.68 -1.01
N PHE A 22 -6.03 3.42 -0.59
CA PHE A 22 -5.85 2.27 -1.47
C PHE A 22 -7.07 1.36 -1.43
N LEU A 23 -7.65 1.08 -2.59
CA LEU A 23 -8.66 0.05 -2.76
C LEU A 23 -7.95 -1.23 -3.21
N PHE A 24 -8.04 -2.29 -2.40
CA PHE A 24 -7.62 -3.62 -2.83
C PHE A 24 -8.75 -4.26 -3.63
N THR A 25 -8.40 -4.85 -4.76
CA THR A 25 -9.28 -5.77 -5.47
C THR A 25 -8.57 -7.11 -5.55
N GLU A 26 -9.32 -8.17 -5.81
CA GLU A 26 -8.83 -9.54 -5.99
C GLU A 26 -7.60 -9.70 -6.90
N THR A 27 -7.33 -8.73 -7.78
CA THR A 27 -6.26 -8.76 -8.77
C THR A 27 -5.33 -7.55 -8.74
N GLY A 28 -5.43 -6.64 -7.77
CA GLY A 28 -4.66 -5.41 -7.84
C GLY A 28 -4.88 -4.38 -6.75
N TYR A 29 -4.13 -3.28 -6.86
CA TYR A 29 -4.22 -2.11 -6.00
C TYR A 29 -4.19 -0.83 -6.84
N ALA A 30 -4.72 0.26 -6.28
CA ALA A 30 -4.57 1.61 -6.79
C ALA A 30 -4.12 2.55 -5.67
N PHE A 31 -3.09 3.35 -5.91
CA PHE A 31 -2.63 4.43 -5.06
C PHE A 31 -3.31 5.72 -5.47
N ILE A 32 -4.15 6.26 -4.58
CA ILE A 32 -4.79 7.56 -4.76
C ILE A 32 -4.08 8.61 -3.91
N LEU A 33 -3.71 9.71 -4.54
CA LEU A 33 -3.08 10.88 -3.94
C LEU A 33 -3.90 12.13 -4.24
N ASN A 34 -4.39 12.81 -3.21
CA ASN A 34 -5.21 14.03 -3.33
C ASN A 34 -6.41 13.86 -4.31
N GLY A 35 -7.04 12.68 -4.31
CA GLY A 35 -8.17 12.35 -5.18
C GLY A 35 -7.82 11.90 -6.60
N GLY A 36 -6.53 11.87 -6.98
CA GLY A 36 -6.08 11.36 -8.27
C GLY A 36 -5.29 10.06 -8.14
N ALA A 37 -5.44 9.13 -9.09
CA ALA A 37 -4.61 7.92 -9.14
C ALA A 37 -3.20 8.26 -9.61
N VAL A 38 -2.18 7.80 -8.87
CA VAL A 38 -0.76 8.06 -9.18
C VAL A 38 0.04 6.79 -9.44
N ASP A 39 -0.39 5.66 -8.88
CA ASP A 39 0.14 4.34 -9.21
C ASP A 39 -0.99 3.32 -9.13
N TRP A 40 -0.91 2.27 -9.94
CA TRP A 40 -1.83 1.15 -9.86
C TRP A 40 -1.17 -0.08 -10.45
N LYS A 41 -1.55 -1.24 -9.92
CA LYS A 41 -1.14 -2.53 -10.45
C LYS A 41 -2.35 -3.42 -10.53
N SER A 42 -2.57 -4.01 -11.70
CA SER A 42 -3.49 -5.13 -11.86
C SER A 42 -2.70 -6.29 -12.46
N ALA A 43 -2.67 -7.40 -11.72
CA ALA A 43 -2.01 -8.62 -12.13
C ALA A 43 -2.95 -9.80 -11.85
N LYS A 44 -3.10 -10.67 -12.85
CA LYS A 44 -3.79 -11.94 -12.66
C LYS A 44 -3.04 -12.71 -11.57
N GLN A 45 -3.77 -13.18 -10.55
CA GLN A 45 -3.17 -13.79 -9.37
C GLN A 45 -2.11 -14.81 -9.76
N SER A 46 -0.93 -14.69 -9.15
CA SER A 46 0.07 -15.75 -9.28
C SER A 46 -0.50 -17.03 -8.66
N ILE A 47 -0.12 -18.17 -9.23
CA ILE A 47 -0.59 -19.53 -8.97
C ILE A 47 -0.52 -19.95 -7.47
N PHE A 48 0.06 -19.11 -6.61
CA PHE A 48 0.19 -19.29 -5.16
C PHE A 48 -1.04 -18.89 -4.32
N ALA A 49 -2.01 -18.13 -4.83
CA ALA A 49 -3.22 -17.82 -4.08
C ALA A 49 -4.21 -19.00 -4.16
N THR A 50 -4.50 -19.64 -3.04
CA THR A 50 -5.44 -20.78 -2.98
C THR A 50 -6.87 -20.37 -2.65
N SER A 51 -7.10 -19.11 -2.30
CA SER A 51 -8.41 -18.54 -2.01
C SER A 51 -8.46 -17.05 -2.34
N PHE A 52 -9.66 -16.50 -2.48
CA PHE A 52 -9.92 -15.06 -2.61
C PHE A 52 -9.24 -14.25 -1.49
N THR A 53 -9.30 -14.79 -0.27
CA THR A 53 -8.64 -14.21 0.91
C THR A 53 -7.12 -14.18 0.81
N ASP A 54 -6.50 -15.23 0.31
CA ASP A 54 -5.04 -15.26 0.12
C ASP A 54 -4.62 -14.25 -0.95
N ALA A 55 -5.42 -14.11 -2.02
CA ALA A 55 -5.15 -13.19 -3.10
C ALA A 55 -5.18 -11.73 -2.66
N GLU A 56 -6.23 -11.32 -1.94
CA GLU A 56 -6.31 -9.96 -1.43
C GLU A 56 -5.26 -9.67 -0.36
N TYR A 57 -4.89 -10.67 0.45
CA TYR A 57 -3.75 -10.52 1.34
C TYR A 57 -2.43 -10.27 0.58
N ILE A 58 -2.21 -11.03 -0.50
CA ILE A 58 -1.05 -10.83 -1.37
C ILE A 58 -1.08 -9.44 -2.01
N ALA A 59 -2.25 -8.97 -2.44
CA ALA A 59 -2.41 -7.62 -2.98
C ALA A 59 -2.11 -6.54 -1.92
N ALA A 60 -2.59 -6.71 -0.68
CA ALA A 60 -2.27 -5.83 0.44
C ALA A 60 -0.76 -5.82 0.77
N PHE A 61 -0.10 -6.98 0.72
CA PHE A 61 1.36 -7.06 0.87
C PHE A 61 2.09 -6.32 -0.27
N ASP A 62 1.71 -6.53 -1.53
CA ASP A 62 2.35 -5.83 -2.65
C ASP A 62 2.17 -4.31 -2.51
N ALA A 63 0.97 -3.85 -2.14
CA ALA A 63 0.69 -2.44 -1.91
C ALA A 63 1.46 -1.84 -0.73
N SER A 64 1.68 -2.61 0.36
CA SER A 64 2.49 -2.14 1.49
C SER A 64 3.94 -1.84 1.07
N ASN A 65 4.53 -2.72 0.26
CA ASN A 65 5.89 -2.49 -0.24
C ASN A 65 5.95 -1.22 -1.09
N GLU A 66 4.92 -0.99 -1.90
CA GLU A 66 4.82 0.21 -2.74
C GLU A 66 4.62 1.47 -1.89
N ALA A 67 3.78 1.43 -0.86
CA ALA A 67 3.57 2.53 0.08
C ALA A 67 4.86 2.91 0.81
N VAL A 68 5.61 1.92 1.31
CA VAL A 68 6.95 2.13 1.90
C VAL A 68 7.93 2.74 0.90
N TRP A 69 7.92 2.28 -0.35
CA TRP A 69 8.78 2.83 -1.40
C TRP A 69 8.43 4.29 -1.71
N ILE A 70 7.14 4.61 -1.89
CA ILE A 70 6.65 5.96 -2.16
C ILE A 70 7.01 6.92 -1.03
N ARG A 71 6.85 6.51 0.24
CA ARG A 71 7.30 7.31 1.38
C ARG A 71 8.78 7.66 1.29
N LYS A 72 9.63 6.65 1.07
CA LYS A 72 11.08 6.84 0.96
C LYS A 72 11.44 7.71 -0.22
N PHE A 73 10.77 7.53 -1.35
CA PHE A 73 10.95 8.34 -2.55
C PHE A 73 10.62 9.81 -2.26
N ILE A 74 9.44 10.08 -1.69
CA ILE A 74 8.98 11.43 -1.32
C ILE A 74 9.94 12.09 -0.33
N SER A 75 10.30 11.38 0.75
CA SER A 75 11.28 11.87 1.74
C SER A 75 12.64 12.20 1.09
N GLY A 76 13.09 11.37 0.15
CA GLY A 76 14.34 11.57 -0.58
C GLY A 76 14.33 12.78 -1.52
N LEU A 77 13.15 13.21 -2.01
CA LEU A 77 13.05 14.41 -2.85
C LEU A 77 13.28 15.71 -2.07
N GLY A 78 13.03 15.74 -0.74
CA GLY A 78 13.35 16.88 0.15
C GLY A 78 12.54 18.17 -0.11
N VAL A 79 11.45 18.09 -0.86
CA VAL A 79 10.68 19.21 -1.43
C VAL A 79 9.24 19.29 -0.90
N VAL A 80 8.79 18.24 -0.21
CA VAL A 80 7.56 18.23 0.58
C VAL A 80 7.89 17.72 1.99
N PRO A 81 7.13 18.14 3.02
CA PRO A 81 7.23 17.53 4.34
C PRO A 81 7.09 16.02 4.21
N THR A 82 7.91 15.27 4.95
CA THR A 82 7.77 13.81 5.08
C THR A 82 6.32 13.47 5.37
N ILE A 83 5.82 12.36 4.83
CA ILE A 83 4.47 11.89 5.18
C ILE A 83 4.49 11.46 6.65
N GLU A 84 4.08 12.36 7.54
CA GLU A 84 4.05 12.14 9.00
C GLU A 84 2.90 11.20 9.40
N GLU A 85 1.82 11.17 8.61
CA GLU A 85 0.68 10.30 8.88
C GLU A 85 0.86 8.89 8.29
N PRO A 86 0.38 7.84 8.98
CA PRO A 86 0.26 6.50 8.41
C PRO A 86 -0.61 6.49 7.16
N ILE A 87 -0.31 5.60 6.22
CA ILE A 87 -0.98 5.48 4.93
C ILE A 87 -2.15 4.55 5.21
N ASN A 88 -3.36 5.00 4.88
CA ASN A 88 -4.54 4.17 5.06
C ASN A 88 -4.69 3.22 3.87
N MET A 89 -4.81 1.95 4.20
CA MET A 89 -5.02 0.82 3.31
C MET A 89 -6.45 0.32 3.53
N TYR A 90 -7.26 0.22 2.47
CA TYR A 90 -8.65 -0.21 2.57
C TYR A 90 -8.86 -1.56 1.89
N CYS A 91 -9.23 -2.55 2.69
CA CYS A 91 -9.59 -3.91 2.26
C CYS A 91 -11.07 -4.15 2.55
N ASP A 92 -11.80 -4.73 1.60
CA ASP A 92 -13.20 -5.12 1.79
C ASP A 92 -13.34 -6.60 2.21
N ASN A 93 -12.31 -7.43 2.00
CA ASN A 93 -12.29 -8.80 2.51
C ASN A 93 -11.90 -8.87 3.99
N THR A 94 -12.92 -9.11 4.80
CA THR A 94 -12.80 -9.32 6.25
C THR A 94 -11.85 -10.46 6.64
N GLY A 95 -11.71 -11.50 5.80
CA GLY A 95 -10.75 -12.58 6.00
C GLY A 95 -9.30 -12.12 5.83
N ALA A 96 -9.02 -11.28 4.83
CA ALA A 96 -7.68 -10.73 4.61
C ALA A 96 -7.30 -9.76 5.74
N ILE A 97 -8.26 -8.92 6.16
CA ILE A 97 -8.12 -8.05 7.34
C ILE A 97 -7.83 -8.86 8.60
N ALA A 98 -8.57 -9.96 8.82
CA ALA A 98 -8.37 -10.83 9.97
C ALA A 98 -6.97 -11.45 9.98
N ILE A 99 -6.46 -11.92 8.84
CA ILE A 99 -5.08 -12.45 8.74
C ILE A 99 -4.05 -11.37 9.05
N ALA A 100 -4.29 -10.12 8.63
CA ALA A 100 -3.38 -9.01 8.89
C ALA A 100 -3.37 -8.61 10.38
N LYS A 101 -4.49 -8.76 11.10
CA LYS A 101 -4.65 -8.35 12.51
C LYS A 101 -4.40 -9.47 13.53
N ASP A 102 -4.59 -10.73 13.15
CA ASP A 102 -4.36 -11.87 14.04
C ASP A 102 -2.86 -12.13 14.22
N HIS A 103 -2.35 -12.32 15.44
CA HIS A 103 -0.95 -12.71 15.67
C HIS A 103 -0.73 -14.23 15.59
N GLY A 104 -1.81 -15.02 15.54
CA GLY A 104 -1.80 -16.44 15.27
C GLY A 104 -1.33 -16.78 13.86
N VAL A 105 -0.71 -17.95 13.70
CA VAL A 105 -0.45 -18.54 12.38
C VAL A 105 -1.59 -19.48 12.07
N THR A 106 -2.56 -19.02 11.28
CA THR A 106 -3.64 -19.86 10.76
C THR A 106 -3.06 -20.91 9.81
N LYS A 107 -3.50 -22.17 9.89
CA LYS A 107 -2.99 -23.26 9.03
C LYS A 107 -3.08 -22.95 7.52
N GLY A 108 -4.06 -22.13 7.12
CA GLY A 108 -4.31 -21.74 5.72
C GLY A 108 -3.21 -20.89 5.08
N VAL A 109 -2.48 -20.08 5.86
CA VAL A 109 -1.53 -19.09 5.32
C VAL A 109 -0.08 -19.57 5.24
N ARG A 110 0.15 -20.86 5.49
CA ARG A 110 1.51 -21.43 5.61
C ARG A 110 2.36 -21.20 4.35
N HIS A 111 1.74 -21.26 3.18
CA HIS A 111 2.42 -21.15 1.88
C HIS A 111 2.87 -19.73 1.53
N PHE A 112 2.42 -18.70 2.27
CA PHE A 112 2.88 -17.31 2.12
C PHE A 112 3.23 -16.65 3.46
N ARG A 113 3.58 -17.44 4.47
CA ARG A 113 3.85 -16.98 5.86
C ARG A 113 4.89 -15.85 5.94
N ALA A 114 5.88 -15.83 5.05
CA ALA A 114 6.86 -14.75 5.01
C ALA A 114 6.24 -13.39 4.67
N LYS A 115 5.32 -13.36 3.70
CA LYS A 115 4.54 -12.14 3.36
C LYS A 115 3.67 -11.73 4.54
N VAL A 116 3.08 -12.71 5.24
CA VAL A 116 2.26 -12.45 6.44
C VAL A 116 3.05 -11.76 7.53
N TYR A 117 4.22 -12.30 7.86
CA TYR A 117 5.08 -11.73 8.90
C TYR A 117 5.53 -10.31 8.55
N TYR A 118 5.90 -10.07 7.29
CA TYR A 118 6.36 -8.75 6.86
C TYR A 118 5.26 -7.70 6.92
N LEU A 119 4.08 -7.97 6.34
CA LEU A 119 2.98 -7.00 6.33
C LEU A 119 2.55 -6.62 7.76
N ARG A 120 2.46 -7.61 8.67
CA ARG A 120 2.19 -7.35 10.09
C ARG A 120 3.22 -6.42 10.72
N LYS A 121 4.50 -6.65 10.44
CA LYS A 121 5.59 -5.81 10.93
C LYS A 121 5.49 -4.38 10.39
N THR A 122 5.13 -4.20 9.12
CA THR A 122 4.95 -2.87 8.53
C THR A 122 3.78 -2.11 9.17
N ILE A 123 2.67 -2.78 9.45
CA ILE A 123 1.51 -2.21 10.16
C ILE A 123 1.90 -1.83 11.61
N GLU A 124 2.57 -2.72 12.34
CA GLU A 124 3.03 -2.47 13.72
C GLU A 124 4.01 -1.30 13.81
N MET A 125 4.91 -1.16 12.83
CA MET A 125 5.88 -0.06 12.77
C MET A 125 5.26 1.28 12.35
N SER A 126 3.93 1.35 12.24
CA SER A 126 3.13 2.56 12.03
C SER A 126 3.26 3.21 10.65
N ASP A 127 3.97 2.59 9.70
CA ASP A 127 4.02 3.09 8.32
C ASP A 127 2.65 2.94 7.62
N GLU A 128 1.74 2.08 8.10
CA GLU A 128 0.47 1.77 7.43
C GLU A 128 -0.66 1.44 8.42
N ARG A 129 -1.92 1.67 8.01
CA ARG A 129 -3.13 1.30 8.76
C ARG A 129 -4.11 0.54 7.85
N ILE A 130 -4.52 -0.68 8.26
CA ILE A 130 -5.56 -1.50 7.60
C ILE A 130 -6.90 -1.41 8.34
#